data_AF-A0A501XJ58-F1
#
_entry.id   AF-A0A501XJ58-F1
#
_cell.length_a   1.000
_cell.length_b   1.000
_cell.length_c   1.000
_cell.angle_alpha   90.00
_cell.angle_beta   90.00
_cell.angle_gamma   90.00
#
_symmetry.space_group_name_H-M   'P 1'
#
loop_
_entity.id
_entity.type
_entity.pdbx_description
1 polymer ?
#
loop_
_entity_poly.entity_id
_entity_poly.type
_entity_poly.pdbx_seq_one_letter_code
_entity_poly.pdbx_strand_id
1 'polypeptide(L)'
;MLPQIELEYASADQSLPNDPETGERMFPEDEFDTSDLVETYLELELPNDSKGMLVADIVGAMPEQDWCLVYPLSTGDDEAIGNSWDEFKSIVKHRRRFFFLQHRDSNLEYGVSRGEAAYNIPDLLERIGRFASDHGLISRLNAGSRWLRVQEMGEDEHNFGPRRMGPPPFELANCPTV
;
A
#
# COMPACT_ATOMS: atom_id res chain seq x y z
N MET A 1 8.83 21.24 18.15
CA MET A 1 8.20 20.81 16.89
C MET A 1 7.62 19.42 17.14
N LEU A 2 6.45 19.08 16.60
CA LEU A 2 5.81 17.79 16.87
C LEU A 2 6.65 16.68 16.21
N PRO A 3 7.20 15.71 16.97
CA PRO A 3 8.13 14.70 16.44
C PRO A 3 7.50 13.76 15.39
N GLN A 4 6.18 13.82 15.22
CA GLN A 4 5.44 13.01 14.27
C GLN A 4 5.39 13.62 12.87
N ILE A 5 5.44 14.95 12.74
CA ILE A 5 5.52 15.62 11.42
C ILE A 5 6.89 15.39 10.79
N GLU A 6 7.95 15.42 11.60
CA GLU A 6 9.34 15.23 11.15
C GLU A 6 9.66 13.80 10.66
N LEU A 7 8.74 12.84 10.84
CA LEU A 7 8.89 11.49 10.29
C LEU A 7 8.61 11.42 8.80
N GLU A 8 7.67 12.24 8.32
CA GLU A 8 7.14 12.19 6.96
C GLU A 8 7.43 13.46 6.17
N TYR A 9 7.57 14.59 6.85
CA TYR A 9 7.78 15.91 6.25
C TYR A 9 9.06 16.59 6.74
N ALA A 10 9.71 17.32 5.85
CA ALA A 10 10.93 18.07 6.11
C ALA A 10 10.90 19.45 5.46
N SER A 11 11.84 20.30 5.85
CA SER A 11 12.04 21.60 5.20
C SER A 11 12.53 21.40 3.77
N ALA A 12 11.81 21.98 2.80
CA ALA A 12 12.11 21.87 1.38
C ALA A 12 13.50 22.43 1.03
N ASP A 13 13.88 23.54 1.67
CA ASP A 13 15.21 24.14 1.56
C ASP A 13 16.38 23.22 1.93
N GLN A 14 16.14 22.25 2.83
CA GLN A 14 17.18 21.35 3.33
C GLN A 14 17.18 20.00 2.62
N SER A 15 16.02 19.55 2.15
CA SER A 15 15.82 18.19 1.64
C SER A 15 15.75 18.11 0.12
N LEU A 16 15.31 19.16 -0.58
CA LEU A 16 15.24 19.15 -2.04
C LEU A 16 16.58 19.55 -2.68
N PRO A 17 17.02 18.84 -3.73
CA PRO A 17 18.23 19.19 -4.43
C PRO A 17 18.04 20.48 -5.26
N ASN A 18 19.07 21.31 -5.26
CA ASN A 18 19.20 22.42 -6.21
C ASN A 18 19.91 21.94 -7.48
N ASP A 19 19.54 22.53 -8.60
CA ASP A 19 20.15 22.32 -9.90
C ASP A 19 21.59 22.85 -9.85
N PRO A 20 22.59 22.03 -10.19
CA PRO A 20 24.00 22.42 -10.13
C PRO A 20 24.41 23.47 -11.18
N GLU A 21 23.63 23.65 -12.26
CA GLU A 21 23.90 24.61 -13.34
C GLU A 21 23.17 25.94 -13.14
N THR A 22 21.91 25.91 -12.71
CA THR A 22 21.10 27.14 -12.53
C THR A 22 21.08 27.64 -11.09
N GLY A 23 21.32 26.77 -10.11
CA GLY A 23 21.17 27.05 -8.69
C GLY A 23 19.71 27.13 -8.22
N GLU A 24 18.75 26.90 -9.13
CA GLU A 24 17.31 26.86 -8.84
C GLU A 24 16.90 25.47 -8.31
N ARG A 25 15.70 25.36 -7.76
CA ARG A 25 15.22 24.09 -7.18
C ARG A 25 14.86 23.09 -8.28
N MET A 26 15.24 21.82 -8.13
CA MET A 26 14.98 20.81 -9.17
C MET A 26 13.55 20.27 -9.21
N PHE A 27 12.74 20.48 -8.16
CA PHE A 27 11.36 19.98 -8.04
C PHE A 27 10.46 20.97 -7.26
N PRO A 28 10.24 22.20 -7.79
CA PRO A 28 9.41 23.20 -7.11
C PRO A 28 7.94 22.76 -6.94
N GLU A 29 7.46 21.79 -7.73
CA GLU A 29 6.12 21.24 -7.64
C GLU A 29 5.88 20.34 -6.41
N ASP A 30 6.94 19.82 -5.80
CA ASP A 30 6.88 18.97 -4.62
C ASP A 30 6.95 19.78 -3.31
N GLU A 31 6.98 21.11 -3.44
CA GLU A 31 6.96 22.06 -2.33
C GLU A 31 5.55 22.53 -2.01
N PHE A 32 5.27 22.65 -0.73
CA PHE A 32 3.98 23.15 -0.26
C PHE A 32 4.15 23.93 1.03
N ASP A 33 3.26 24.87 1.28
CA ASP A 33 3.35 25.72 2.45
C ASP A 33 2.77 25.04 3.70
N THR A 34 2.82 25.75 4.83
CA THR A 34 2.35 25.22 6.12
C THR A 34 0.83 25.06 6.17
N SER A 35 0.09 25.87 5.41
CA SER A 35 -1.37 25.73 5.29
C SER A 35 -1.72 24.47 4.52
N ASP A 36 -1.05 24.25 3.39
CA ASP A 36 -1.22 23.06 2.55
C ASP A 36 -0.84 21.78 3.31
N LEU A 37 0.24 21.80 4.10
CA LEU A 37 0.61 20.68 4.97
C LEU A 37 -0.54 20.29 5.91
N VAL A 38 -1.15 21.27 6.58
CA VAL A 38 -2.20 21.00 7.58
C VAL A 38 -3.53 20.59 6.94
N GLU A 39 -3.93 21.27 5.86
CA GLU A 39 -5.24 21.06 5.24
C GLU A 39 -5.25 19.90 4.24
N THR A 40 -4.23 19.79 3.40
CA THR A 40 -4.20 18.83 2.28
C THR A 40 -3.49 17.54 2.64
N TYR A 41 -2.34 17.63 3.31
CA TYR A 41 -1.50 16.45 3.55
C TYR A 41 -1.81 15.73 4.86
N LEU A 42 -2.03 16.48 5.94
CA LEU A 42 -2.47 15.92 7.23
C LEU A 42 -3.99 15.69 7.28
N GLU A 43 -4.72 16.21 6.29
CA GLU A 43 -6.19 16.14 6.20
C GLU A 43 -6.87 16.50 7.53
N LEU A 44 -6.40 17.57 8.18
CA LEU A 44 -6.85 17.91 9.53
C LEU A 44 -8.31 18.42 9.52
N GLU A 45 -9.25 17.51 9.75
CA GLU A 45 -10.66 17.87 9.90
C GLU A 45 -10.97 18.36 11.31
N LEU A 46 -11.36 19.65 11.42
CA LEU A 46 -11.86 20.24 12.66
C LEU A 46 -13.37 20.50 12.56
N PRO A 47 -14.23 19.49 12.85
CA PRO A 47 -15.68 19.58 12.61
C PRO A 47 -16.39 20.68 13.42
N ASN A 48 -15.77 21.17 14.49
CA ASN A 48 -16.30 22.28 15.30
C ASN A 48 -15.69 23.65 14.94
N ASP A 49 -14.73 23.71 14.02
CA ASP A 49 -14.09 24.95 13.59
C ASP A 49 -14.79 25.56 12.36
N SER A 50 -16.07 25.85 12.52
CA SER A 50 -16.92 26.47 11.49
C SER A 50 -16.39 27.80 10.91
N LYS A 51 -15.39 28.43 11.56
CA LYS A 51 -14.81 29.71 11.14
C LYS A 51 -13.35 29.60 10.69
N GLY A 52 -12.76 28.40 10.71
CA GLY A 52 -11.34 28.18 10.38
C GLY A 52 -10.36 28.90 11.32
N MET A 53 -10.82 29.35 12.49
CA MET A 53 -9.98 30.12 13.40
C MET A 53 -8.97 29.23 14.12
N LEU A 54 -9.38 28.03 14.48
CA LEU A 54 -8.49 27.08 15.15
C LEU A 54 -7.47 26.51 14.15
N VAL A 55 -7.87 26.24 12.91
CA VAL A 55 -6.93 25.87 11.84
C VAL A 55 -5.90 27.00 11.63
N ALA A 56 -6.34 28.25 11.51
CA ALA A 56 -5.43 29.38 11.34
C ALA A 56 -4.46 29.56 12.53
N ASP A 57 -4.94 29.37 13.77
CA ASP A 57 -4.09 29.40 14.96
C ASP A 57 -3.07 28.25 14.97
N ILE A 58 -3.44 27.06 14.49
CA ILE A 58 -2.53 25.91 14.36
C ILE A 58 -1.46 26.19 13.31
N VAL A 59 -1.86 26.64 12.11
CA VAL A 59 -0.93 27.02 11.03
C VAL A 59 0.02 28.12 11.50
N GLY A 60 -0.50 29.15 12.19
CA GLY A 60 0.30 30.25 12.72
C GLY A 60 1.22 29.87 13.89
N ALA A 61 0.97 28.75 14.57
CA ALA A 61 1.84 28.21 15.60
C ALA A 61 2.97 27.33 15.05
N MET A 62 2.87 26.91 13.78
CA MET A 62 3.87 26.14 13.08
C MET A 62 4.94 27.05 12.43
N PRO A 63 6.15 26.53 12.15
CA PRO A 63 7.16 27.29 11.44
C PRO A 63 6.66 27.70 10.05
N GLU A 64 6.73 28.99 9.72
CA GLU A 64 6.51 29.48 8.36
C GLU A 64 7.71 29.09 7.50
N GLN A 65 7.56 27.98 6.78
CA GLN A 65 8.55 27.44 5.85
C GLN A 65 7.86 26.66 4.74
N ASP A 66 8.61 26.40 3.67
CA ASP A 66 8.22 25.45 2.63
C ASP A 66 8.55 24.03 3.09
N TRP A 67 7.60 23.13 2.88
CA TRP A 67 7.64 21.72 3.27
C TRP A 67 7.73 20.83 2.04
N CYS A 68 8.34 19.66 2.23
CA CYS A 68 8.37 18.58 1.28
C CYS A 68 8.30 17.24 2.04
N LEU A 69 8.10 16.14 1.32
CA LEU A 69 8.27 14.80 1.90
C LEU A 69 9.75 14.58 2.30
N VAL A 70 10.00 13.81 3.37
CA VAL A 70 11.36 13.47 3.82
C VAL A 70 12.16 12.74 2.73
N TYR A 71 11.48 11.91 1.93
CA TYR A 71 12.09 11.21 0.80
C TYR A 71 11.32 11.51 -0.50
N PRO A 72 11.43 12.73 -1.05
CA PRO A 72 10.61 13.20 -2.16
C PRO A 72 10.94 12.47 -3.47
N LEU A 73 12.14 11.89 -3.58
CA LEU A 73 12.59 11.12 -4.74
C LEU A 73 12.36 9.60 -4.59
N SER A 74 11.59 9.17 -3.60
CA SER A 74 11.28 7.76 -3.38
C SER A 74 9.77 7.55 -3.26
N THR A 75 9.30 6.39 -3.71
CA THR A 75 7.94 5.92 -3.41
C THR A 75 7.81 5.67 -1.91
N GLY A 76 6.77 6.20 -1.27
CA GLY A 76 6.46 5.94 0.13
C GLY A 76 6.41 4.44 0.42
N ASP A 77 6.87 4.01 1.59
CA ASP A 77 6.99 2.58 1.93
C ASP A 77 5.64 1.83 1.85
N ASP A 78 4.56 2.54 2.16
CA ASP A 78 3.16 2.16 2.08
C ASP A 78 2.67 2.04 0.63
N GLU A 79 2.95 3.03 -0.22
CA GLU A 79 2.64 2.97 -1.65
C GLU A 79 3.43 1.85 -2.34
N ALA A 80 4.69 1.65 -1.95
CA ALA A 80 5.54 0.57 -2.42
C ALA A 80 5.00 -0.82 -2.07
N ILE A 81 4.43 -1.00 -0.87
CA ILE A 81 3.76 -2.24 -0.47
C ILE A 81 2.46 -2.43 -1.26
N GLY A 82 1.67 -1.38 -1.43
CA GLY A 82 0.42 -1.40 -2.19
C GLY A 82 0.63 -1.83 -3.65
N ASN A 83 1.57 -1.19 -4.33
CA ASN A 83 1.94 -1.48 -5.71
C ASN A 83 2.50 -2.92 -5.84
N SER A 84 3.37 -3.32 -4.92
CA SER A 84 3.90 -4.70 -4.88
C SER A 84 2.80 -5.74 -4.64
N TRP A 85 1.78 -5.42 -3.86
CA TRP A 85 0.62 -6.30 -3.61
C TRP A 85 -0.29 -6.41 -4.84
N ASP A 86 -0.51 -5.33 -5.56
CA ASP A 86 -1.29 -5.34 -6.79
C ASP A 86 -0.62 -6.16 -7.90
N GLU A 87 0.69 -6.02 -8.05
CA GLU A 87 1.46 -6.86 -8.96
C GLU A 87 1.41 -8.34 -8.53
N PHE A 88 1.58 -8.62 -7.24
CA PHE A 88 1.42 -9.97 -6.70
C PHE A 88 0.05 -10.58 -7.03
N LYS A 89 -1.06 -9.84 -6.82
CA LYS A 89 -2.40 -10.28 -7.19
C LYS A 89 -2.50 -10.61 -8.68
N SER A 90 -1.92 -9.77 -9.54
CA SER A 90 -1.92 -10.00 -10.99
C SER A 90 -1.18 -11.29 -11.37
N ILE A 91 0.00 -11.51 -10.79
CA ILE A 91 0.79 -12.73 -10.98
C ILE A 91 0.00 -13.97 -10.51
N VAL A 92 -0.60 -13.92 -9.32
CA VAL A 92 -1.37 -15.05 -8.76
C VAL A 92 -2.59 -15.37 -9.62
N LYS A 93 -3.34 -14.33 -10.03
CA LYS A 93 -4.59 -14.50 -10.78
C LYS A 93 -4.35 -15.03 -12.19
N HIS A 94 -3.33 -14.51 -12.87
CA HIS A 94 -3.18 -14.69 -14.32
C HIS A 94 -2.00 -15.56 -14.72
N ARG A 95 -0.97 -15.68 -13.87
CA ARG A 95 0.28 -16.37 -14.25
C ARG A 95 0.56 -17.62 -13.44
N ARG A 96 0.22 -17.68 -12.14
CA ARG A 96 0.48 -18.85 -11.29
C ARG A 96 -0.63 -19.11 -10.28
N ARG A 97 -1.42 -20.15 -10.53
CA ARG A 97 -2.59 -20.48 -9.71
C ARG A 97 -2.25 -21.29 -8.44
N PHE A 98 -1.10 -21.99 -8.34
CA PHE A 98 -0.86 -22.95 -7.22
C PHE A 98 0.59 -23.22 -6.75
N PHE A 99 1.66 -22.64 -7.33
CA PHE A 99 3.04 -23.01 -6.93
C PHE A 99 3.96 -21.80 -6.81
N PHE A 100 4.06 -21.25 -5.59
CA PHE A 100 4.97 -20.15 -5.25
C PHE A 100 6.37 -20.63 -4.85
N LEU A 101 6.48 -21.85 -4.35
CA LEU A 101 7.69 -22.33 -3.67
C LEU A 101 8.64 -23.15 -4.54
N GLN A 102 8.28 -23.51 -5.78
CA GLN A 102 9.03 -24.55 -6.51
C GLN A 102 10.02 -24.06 -7.57
N HIS A 103 9.89 -22.88 -8.18
CA HIS A 103 10.81 -22.47 -9.25
C HIS A 103 11.28 -21.02 -9.11
N ARG A 104 12.60 -20.84 -8.94
CA ARG A 104 13.34 -19.60 -9.23
C ARG A 104 13.22 -19.33 -10.72
N ASP A 105 12.21 -18.58 -11.09
CA ASP A 105 11.97 -18.18 -12.47
C ASP A 105 12.49 -16.76 -12.59
N SER A 106 13.73 -16.63 -13.05
CA SER A 106 14.44 -15.36 -13.20
C SER A 106 13.67 -14.35 -14.05
N ASN A 107 12.74 -14.80 -14.91
CA ASN A 107 11.89 -13.93 -15.71
C ASN A 107 10.75 -13.25 -14.91
N LEU A 108 10.33 -13.81 -13.76
CA LEU A 108 9.44 -13.11 -12.83
C LEU A 108 10.20 -12.06 -12.01
N GLU A 109 11.45 -12.34 -11.62
CA GLU A 109 12.33 -11.36 -10.96
C GLU A 109 12.57 -10.14 -11.88
N TYR A 110 12.65 -10.34 -13.19
CA TYR A 110 12.77 -9.26 -14.18
C TYR A 110 11.48 -8.46 -14.43
N GLY A 111 10.30 -9.03 -14.17
CA GLY A 111 9.01 -8.34 -14.33
C GLY A 111 8.76 -7.30 -13.24
N VAL A 112 9.04 -7.69 -11.99
CA VAL A 112 9.02 -6.83 -10.80
C VAL A 112 10.05 -5.69 -10.93
N SER A 113 11.16 -5.95 -11.63
CA SER A 113 12.23 -4.97 -11.85
C SER A 113 11.90 -3.85 -12.86
N ARG A 114 10.71 -3.82 -13.48
CA ARG A 114 10.39 -2.87 -14.57
C ARG A 114 9.31 -1.83 -14.24
N GLY A 115 8.69 -1.84 -13.07
CA GLY A 115 7.78 -0.76 -12.71
C GLY A 115 7.23 -0.90 -11.31
N GLU A 116 7.52 0.09 -10.46
CA GLU A 116 6.75 0.46 -9.26
C GLU A 116 6.74 -0.52 -8.07
N ALA A 117 7.02 -1.81 -8.25
CA ALA A 117 7.13 -2.74 -7.13
C ALA A 117 8.52 -2.69 -6.50
N ALA A 118 8.62 -2.15 -5.28
CA ALA A 118 9.87 -2.07 -4.53
C ALA A 118 10.33 -3.43 -3.97
N TYR A 119 9.42 -4.42 -3.88
CA TYR A 119 9.68 -5.69 -3.22
C TYR A 119 9.51 -6.88 -4.16
N ASN A 120 10.44 -7.84 -4.09
CA ASN A 120 10.19 -9.15 -4.66
C ASN A 120 9.12 -9.90 -3.82
N ILE A 121 8.49 -10.92 -4.41
CA ILE A 121 7.37 -11.62 -3.77
C ILE A 121 7.74 -12.27 -2.42
N PRO A 122 8.87 -13.00 -2.27
CA PRO A 122 9.28 -13.52 -0.97
C PRO A 122 9.41 -12.44 0.10
N ASP A 123 10.08 -11.33 -0.22
CA ASP A 123 10.33 -10.25 0.74
C ASP A 123 9.03 -9.54 1.13
N LEU A 124 8.11 -9.34 0.17
CA LEU A 124 6.77 -8.80 0.42
C LEU A 124 6.00 -9.69 1.41
N LEU A 125 5.96 -11.01 1.17
CA LEU A 125 5.24 -11.96 2.03
C LEU A 125 5.87 -12.05 3.42
N GLU A 126 7.19 -11.97 3.52
CA GLU A 126 7.88 -11.94 4.81
C GLU A 126 7.54 -10.67 5.60
N ARG A 127 7.54 -9.49 4.95
CA ARG A 127 7.12 -8.23 5.58
C ARG A 127 5.68 -8.29 6.08
N ILE A 128 4.74 -8.77 5.26
CA ILE A 128 3.33 -8.93 5.66
C ILE A 128 3.22 -9.91 6.83
N GLY A 129 3.96 -11.02 6.79
CA GLY A 129 3.96 -12.02 7.86
C GLY A 129 4.50 -11.48 9.19
N ARG A 130 5.60 -10.71 9.15
CA ARG A 130 6.16 -10.04 10.33
C ARG A 130 5.18 -9.00 10.87
N PHE A 131 4.65 -8.14 10.02
CA PHE A 131 3.64 -7.16 10.42
C PHE A 131 2.42 -7.82 11.10
N ALA A 132 1.86 -8.87 10.50
CA ALA A 132 0.74 -9.59 11.09
C ALA A 132 1.07 -10.25 12.44
N SER A 133 2.31 -10.72 12.61
CA SER A 133 2.80 -11.27 13.88
C SER A 133 2.96 -10.17 14.94
N ASP A 134 3.64 -9.09 14.59
CA ASP A 134 4.00 -7.99 15.50
C ASP A 134 2.75 -7.25 16.01
N HIS A 135 1.71 -7.17 15.17
CA HIS A 135 0.42 -6.58 15.52
C HIS A 135 -0.60 -7.59 16.07
N GLY A 136 -0.22 -8.85 16.30
CA GLY A 136 -1.10 -9.85 16.91
C GLY A 136 -2.31 -10.26 16.05
N LEU A 137 -2.24 -10.07 14.73
CA LEU A 137 -3.29 -10.45 13.78
C LEU A 137 -3.33 -11.97 13.53
N ILE A 138 -2.31 -12.70 13.99
CA ILE A 138 -2.23 -14.16 13.88
C ILE A 138 -2.76 -14.79 15.16
N SER A 139 -3.87 -15.53 15.04
CA SER A 139 -4.42 -16.33 16.14
C SER A 139 -4.17 -17.82 15.92
N ARG A 140 -3.85 -18.53 17.00
CA ARG A 140 -3.77 -20.00 16.99
C ARG A 140 -5.14 -20.56 17.32
N LEU A 141 -5.63 -21.44 16.45
CA LEU A 141 -6.85 -22.19 16.69
C LEU A 141 -6.52 -23.52 17.34
N ASN A 142 -7.36 -23.93 18.29
CA ASN A 142 -7.17 -25.17 19.01
C ASN A 142 -7.44 -26.37 18.10
N ALA A 143 -6.79 -27.50 18.40
CA ALA A 143 -7.13 -28.75 17.74
C ALA A 143 -8.62 -29.07 17.94
N GLY A 144 -9.31 -29.42 16.84
CA GLY A 144 -10.76 -29.64 16.85
C GLY A 144 -11.62 -28.40 16.57
N SER A 145 -11.01 -27.23 16.34
CA SER A 145 -11.75 -26.05 15.87
C SER A 145 -12.47 -26.34 14.55
N ARG A 146 -13.77 -26.03 14.50
CA ARG A 146 -14.59 -26.18 13.29
C ARG A 146 -14.35 -25.00 12.37
N TRP A 147 -13.98 -25.30 11.12
CA TRP A 147 -13.84 -24.31 10.07
C TRP A 147 -15.09 -24.35 9.18
N LEU A 148 -15.72 -23.19 9.02
CA LEU A 148 -16.81 -23.01 8.08
C LEU A 148 -16.31 -22.08 6.99
N ARG A 149 -16.25 -22.57 5.75
CA ARG A 149 -16.05 -21.69 4.61
C ARG A 149 -17.39 -21.05 4.27
N VAL A 150 -17.53 -19.79 4.64
CA VAL A 150 -18.72 -18.99 4.33
C VAL A 150 -18.43 -18.21 3.04
N GLN A 151 -19.40 -18.18 2.15
CA GLN A 151 -19.39 -17.32 0.96
C GLN A 151 -20.42 -16.21 1.21
N GLU A 152 -20.01 -14.96 1.02
CA GLU A 152 -20.94 -13.83 1.05
C GLU A 152 -21.94 -13.97 -0.11
N MET A 153 -23.22 -13.77 0.19
CA MET A 153 -24.32 -13.83 -0.77
C MET A 153 -24.92 -12.43 -0.87
N GLY A 154 -25.27 -11.97 -2.08
CA GLY A 154 -26.10 -10.77 -2.23
C GLY A 154 -27.51 -10.97 -1.66
N GLU A 155 -28.26 -9.88 -1.44
CA GLU A 155 -29.56 -9.88 -0.74
C GLU A 155 -30.65 -10.81 -1.33
N ASP A 156 -30.51 -11.29 -2.56
CA ASP A 156 -31.43 -12.25 -3.21
C ASP A 156 -30.72 -13.46 -3.83
N GLU A 157 -29.45 -13.67 -3.49
CA GLU A 157 -28.67 -14.78 -4.01
C GLU A 157 -28.88 -16.02 -3.14
N HIS A 158 -29.69 -16.95 -3.63
CA HIS A 158 -30.00 -18.20 -2.92
C HIS A 158 -29.61 -19.46 -3.70
N ASN A 159 -29.21 -19.32 -4.96
CA ASN A 159 -28.97 -20.45 -5.85
C ASN A 159 -27.49 -20.81 -5.93
N PHE A 160 -27.18 -22.06 -5.57
CA PHE A 160 -25.86 -22.66 -5.73
C PHE A 160 -25.66 -23.06 -7.20
N GLY A 161 -24.69 -22.44 -7.89
CA GLY A 161 -24.44 -22.64 -9.32
C GLY A 161 -23.03 -23.18 -9.64
N PRO A 162 -22.81 -23.80 -10.81
CA PRO A 162 -21.52 -24.40 -11.20
C PRO A 162 -20.32 -23.46 -11.15
N ARG A 163 -20.54 -22.15 -11.39
CA ARG A 163 -19.48 -21.12 -11.29
C ARG A 163 -18.93 -20.95 -9.87
N ARG A 164 -19.65 -21.43 -8.85
CA ARG A 164 -19.31 -21.33 -7.43
C ARG A 164 -18.59 -22.56 -6.87
N MET A 165 -18.58 -23.68 -7.61
CA MET A 165 -18.03 -24.96 -7.17
C MET A 165 -16.48 -25.00 -7.11
N GLY A 166 -15.80 -23.97 -7.61
CA GLY A 166 -14.37 -24.06 -7.89
C GLY A 166 -14.10 -25.09 -9.00
N PRO A 167 -12.82 -25.32 -9.36
CA PRO A 167 -12.48 -26.38 -10.30
C PRO A 167 -12.86 -27.74 -9.70
N PRO A 168 -13.40 -28.68 -10.52
CA PRO A 168 -13.73 -30.02 -10.04
C PRO A 168 -12.47 -30.74 -9.51
N PRO A 169 -12.62 -31.71 -8.59
CA PRO A 169 -11.53 -32.59 -8.19
C PRO A 169 -10.82 -33.18 -9.42
N PHE A 170 -9.49 -33.30 -9.37
CA PHE A 170 -8.67 -33.68 -10.53
C PHE A 170 -9.11 -35.00 -11.16
N GLU A 171 -9.54 -35.96 -10.34
CA GLU A 171 -10.05 -37.28 -10.76
C GLU A 171 -11.36 -37.21 -11.57
N LEU A 172 -12.08 -36.09 -11.49
CA LEU A 172 -13.36 -35.82 -12.15
C LEU A 172 -13.25 -34.71 -13.22
N ALA A 173 -12.04 -34.26 -13.54
CA ALA A 173 -11.78 -33.21 -14.51
C ALA A 173 -11.69 -33.79 -15.93
N ASN A 174 -12.84 -34.14 -16.52
CA ASN A 174 -12.92 -34.68 -17.87
C ASN A 174 -12.91 -33.51 -18.87
N CYS A 175 -11.90 -33.42 -19.74
CA CYS A 175 -11.95 -32.46 -20.85
C CYS A 175 -13.09 -32.90 -21.80
N PRO A 176 -14.02 -32.02 -22.22
CA PRO A 176 -14.99 -32.39 -23.23
C PRO A 176 -14.23 -32.63 -24.54
N THR A 177 -14.21 -33.88 -24.98
CA THR A 177 -13.75 -34.27 -26.32
C THR A 177 -14.70 -33.67 -27.34
N VAL A 178 -14.16 -32.78 -28.18
CA VAL A 178 -14.82 -32.29 -29.41
C VAL A 178 -14.87 -33.42 -30.43
#